data_AF-F0XC68-F1
#
_entry.id   AF-F0XC68-F1
#
_cell.length_a   1.000
_cell.length_b   1.000
_cell.length_c   1.000
_cell.angle_alpha   90.00
_cell.angle_beta   90.00
_cell.angle_gamma   90.00
#
_symmetry.space_group_name_H-M   'P 1'
#
loop_
_entity.id
_entity.type
_entity.pdbx_description
1 polymer ?
#
loop_
_entity_poly.entity_id
_entity_poly.type
_entity_poly.pdbx_seq_one_letter_code
_entity_poly.pdbx_strand_id
1 'polypeptide(L)'
;MPRYQALPEVVSVVNQRVISSLCGAAVQRSLFSLYKSTFATVCQLARMPPRKRQASSSTKASEPSGRRRSTRASFGKKSGYFEDNDDLDELIDIKPPSPSKRARTSNAPKSRTRRKVTFIPHKQLRGLNGVDYADSHVHPNTMLFLRDLKANNRRVWLKENDAEYRRSLGDWQSFVESLTERLIAEVDDTIPELPSRDVIFRIYRDIRFSKDSTPYKAHYSAAWSRTGRKGPYACYYVHCEPAGCIVGGGLWHPDPPNVQLLRASIDERSHRWRRLLAGTGGRGADPDAFRRAFLPTAKHGNEAAAIKAFAKLNSSDALKTKPKGFTADHRNIELLKLRNFTAMKRIPDSFFTDVDGQDKIIDLMKALSGYVAHLNRIVRPDPNDADDTDSEGDEGDEDNGDEGENDEDEDEDS
;
A
#
# COMPACT_ATOMS: atom_id res chain seq x y z
N MET A 1 -37.02 32.57 -29.48
CA MET A 1 -37.45 32.28 -30.86
C MET A 1 -37.30 33.54 -31.69
N PRO A 2 -36.79 33.50 -32.94
CA PRO A 2 -35.92 32.49 -33.59
C PRO A 2 -34.57 33.18 -34.02
N ARG A 3 -33.67 32.75 -34.92
CA ARG A 3 -33.46 31.56 -35.79
C ARG A 3 -32.00 31.02 -35.58
N TYR A 4 -31.61 30.01 -36.36
CA TYR A 4 -30.28 29.37 -36.45
C TYR A 4 -29.35 30.01 -37.51
N GLN A 5 -28.03 29.83 -37.36
CA GLN A 5 -27.09 29.38 -38.43
C GLN A 5 -25.79 28.82 -37.83
N ALA A 6 -24.92 28.17 -38.63
CA ALA A 6 -24.00 27.11 -38.17
C ALA A 6 -22.48 27.37 -38.34
N LEU A 7 -21.71 26.44 -37.73
CA LEU A 7 -20.23 26.20 -37.65
C LEU A 7 -19.49 26.11 -39.01
N PRO A 8 -18.11 26.16 -39.11
CA PRO A 8 -17.18 25.32 -38.32
C PRO A 8 -15.73 25.76 -37.98
N GLU A 9 -15.19 24.99 -37.01
CA GLU A 9 -13.81 24.47 -36.78
C GLU A 9 -12.52 25.27 -37.10
N VAL A 10 -11.65 25.38 -36.08
CA VAL A 10 -10.20 25.57 -36.22
C VAL A 10 -9.49 24.63 -35.24
N VAL A 11 -8.83 23.58 -35.74
CA VAL A 11 -8.01 22.63 -34.95
C VAL A 11 -6.70 22.31 -35.68
N SER A 12 -5.61 22.29 -34.92
CA SER A 12 -4.27 21.72 -35.23
C SER A 12 -3.62 22.03 -36.59
N VAL A 13 -2.58 22.88 -36.59
CA VAL A 13 -1.63 23.03 -37.71
C VAL A 13 -0.18 22.68 -37.34
N VAL A 14 0.15 22.48 -36.05
CA VAL A 14 1.56 22.52 -35.59
C VAL A 14 2.33 21.18 -35.70
N ASN A 15 1.69 20.01 -35.55
CA ASN A 15 2.43 18.73 -35.42
C ASN A 15 2.47 17.81 -36.67
N GLN A 16 2.13 18.31 -37.86
CA GLN A 16 2.22 17.52 -39.11
C GLN A 16 3.62 17.41 -39.72
N ARG A 17 4.68 17.93 -39.08
CA ARG A 17 6.03 18.07 -39.68
C ARG A 17 7.10 17.04 -39.28
N VAL A 18 6.77 15.99 -38.53
CA VAL A 18 7.76 14.98 -38.08
C VAL A 18 7.57 13.59 -38.72
N ILE A 19 6.40 13.28 -39.28
CA ILE A 19 6.09 11.94 -39.83
C ILE A 19 6.07 11.96 -41.38
N SER A 20 7.20 12.35 -41.99
CA SER A 20 7.33 12.41 -43.46
C SER A 20 8.66 11.89 -44.03
N SER A 21 9.45 11.14 -43.25
CA SER A 21 10.78 10.68 -43.71
C SER A 21 10.88 9.19 -44.08
N LEU A 22 10.00 8.30 -43.60
CA LEU A 22 10.18 6.85 -43.74
C LEU A 22 8.84 6.09 -43.89
N CYS A 23 8.14 6.24 -45.03
CA CYS A 23 7.26 5.20 -45.59
C CYS A 23 6.72 5.61 -46.98
N GLY A 24 6.66 4.67 -47.93
CA GLY A 24 6.14 4.91 -49.28
C GLY A 24 4.62 5.12 -49.34
N ALA A 25 4.17 5.95 -50.28
CA ALA A 25 2.79 6.44 -50.40
C ALA A 25 1.68 5.37 -50.59
N ALA A 26 2.04 4.11 -50.81
CA ALA A 26 1.09 2.99 -50.88
C ALA A 26 0.53 2.59 -49.51
N VAL A 27 1.35 2.63 -48.45
CA VAL A 27 0.97 2.14 -47.11
C VAL A 27 -0.02 3.09 -46.42
N GLN A 28 0.15 4.41 -46.60
CA GLN A 28 -0.75 5.42 -46.02
C GLN A 28 -2.20 5.31 -46.51
N ARG A 29 -2.42 4.88 -47.77
CA ARG A 29 -3.78 4.74 -48.32
C ARG A 29 -4.57 3.59 -47.70
N SER A 30 -3.89 2.51 -47.28
CA SER A 30 -4.53 1.37 -46.63
C SER A 30 -4.95 1.70 -45.19
N LEU A 31 -4.04 2.31 -44.42
CA LEU A 31 -4.30 2.70 -43.02
C LEU A 31 -5.43 3.74 -42.89
N PHE A 32 -5.53 4.69 -43.83
CA PHE A 32 -6.58 5.71 -43.83
C PHE A 32 -7.99 5.15 -44.16
N SER A 33 -8.07 3.99 -44.84
CA SER A 33 -9.33 3.29 -45.11
C SER A 33 -9.86 2.60 -43.85
N LEU A 34 -8.99 1.87 -43.15
CA LEU A 34 -9.30 1.19 -41.88
C LEU A 34 -9.75 2.17 -40.79
N TYR A 35 -9.09 3.33 -40.67
CA TYR A 35 -9.44 4.36 -39.68
C TYR A 35 -10.84 4.98 -39.90
N LYS A 36 -11.28 5.11 -41.16
CA LYS A 36 -12.63 5.62 -41.47
C LYS A 36 -13.74 4.60 -41.21
N SER A 37 -13.45 3.31 -41.36
CA SER A 37 -14.43 2.24 -41.11
C SER A 37 -14.76 2.09 -39.63
N THR A 38 -13.75 2.12 -38.75
CA THR A 38 -13.93 1.96 -37.31
C THR A 38 -14.61 3.16 -36.65
N PHE A 39 -14.33 4.39 -37.11
CA PHE A 39 -14.95 5.60 -36.56
C PHE A 39 -16.46 5.71 -36.86
N ALA A 40 -16.93 5.12 -37.95
CA ALA A 40 -18.36 5.12 -38.32
C ALA A 40 -19.21 4.29 -37.35
N THR A 41 -18.73 3.12 -36.92
CA THR A 41 -19.46 2.20 -36.04
C THR A 41 -19.61 2.73 -34.61
N VAL A 42 -18.58 3.41 -34.08
CA VAL A 42 -18.59 3.95 -32.70
C VAL A 42 -19.61 5.09 -32.54
N CYS A 43 -19.75 5.95 -33.55
CA CYS A 43 -20.72 7.06 -33.52
C CYS A 43 -22.19 6.62 -33.55
N GLN A 44 -22.50 5.36 -33.87
CA GLN A 44 -23.88 4.88 -34.04
C GLN A 44 -24.51 4.32 -32.75
N LEU A 45 -23.72 4.08 -31.71
CA LEU A 45 -24.19 3.61 -30.38
C LEU A 45 -24.47 4.75 -29.37
N ALA A 46 -24.03 5.97 -29.65
CA ALA A 46 -24.12 7.12 -28.72
C ALA A 46 -25.43 7.94 -28.81
N ARG A 47 -26.54 7.38 -29.32
CA ARG A 47 -27.83 8.07 -29.48
C ARG A 47 -29.01 7.26 -28.95
N MET A 48 -29.16 7.21 -27.62
CA MET A 48 -30.41 6.83 -26.95
C MET A 48 -30.90 7.94 -26.02
N PRO A 49 -32.21 8.26 -26.01
CA PRO A 49 -32.77 9.30 -25.14
C PRO A 49 -33.00 8.81 -23.70
N PRO A 50 -32.99 9.70 -22.68
CA PRO A 50 -33.14 9.33 -21.28
C PRO A 50 -34.57 8.86 -20.95
N ARG A 51 -34.66 7.73 -20.25
CA ARG A 51 -35.94 7.11 -19.84
C ARG A 51 -36.50 7.83 -18.60
N LYS A 52 -37.71 8.40 -18.71
CA LYS A 52 -38.39 9.08 -17.60
C LYS A 52 -38.67 8.11 -16.44
N ARG A 53 -38.30 8.49 -15.20
CA ARG A 53 -38.79 7.81 -13.98
C ARG A 53 -40.27 8.14 -13.80
N GLN A 54 -41.13 7.13 -13.81
CA GLN A 54 -42.50 7.24 -13.29
C GLN A 54 -42.48 7.06 -11.77
N ALA A 55 -43.27 7.86 -11.06
CA ALA A 55 -43.57 7.63 -9.66
C ALA A 55 -44.66 6.54 -9.56
N SER A 56 -44.47 5.55 -8.71
CA SER A 56 -45.51 4.59 -8.32
C SER A 56 -46.18 5.03 -7.01
N SER A 57 -47.49 4.86 -6.96
CA SER A 57 -48.37 5.31 -5.87
C SER A 57 -48.30 4.41 -4.64
N SER A 58 -48.68 5.00 -3.51
CA SER A 58 -48.85 4.31 -2.23
C SER A 58 -50.14 3.47 -2.19
N THR A 59 -50.05 2.29 -1.55
CA THR A 59 -51.21 1.61 -0.96
C THR A 59 -50.88 1.21 0.47
N LYS A 60 -51.73 1.62 1.41
CA LYS A 60 -51.69 1.17 2.80
C LYS A 60 -52.33 -0.22 2.92
N ALA A 61 -51.72 -1.11 3.70
CA ALA A 61 -52.39 -2.24 4.33
C ALA A 61 -51.82 -2.41 5.76
N SER A 62 -52.61 -3.01 6.65
CA SER A 62 -52.51 -2.88 8.10
C SER A 62 -51.56 -3.87 8.79
N GLU A 63 -51.09 -3.49 9.99
CA GLU A 63 -50.47 -4.40 10.98
C GLU A 63 -51.44 -5.52 11.41
N PRO A 64 -50.91 -6.60 12.01
CA PRO A 64 -51.11 -6.74 13.46
C PRO A 64 -49.83 -7.03 14.26
N SER A 65 -49.93 -6.82 15.57
CA SER A 65 -48.81 -6.79 16.52
C SER A 65 -48.26 -8.19 16.88
N GLY A 66 -46.92 -8.28 16.98
CA GLY A 66 -46.21 -9.51 17.37
C GLY A 66 -44.91 -9.23 18.14
N ARG A 67 -44.99 -9.23 19.47
CA ARG A 67 -43.87 -8.87 20.37
C ARG A 67 -42.83 -10.00 20.47
N ARG A 68 -41.67 -9.87 19.80
CA ARG A 68 -40.49 -10.74 20.03
C ARG A 68 -39.19 -9.95 20.23
N ARG A 69 -38.39 -10.40 21.21
CA ARG A 69 -37.07 -9.84 21.57
C ARG A 69 -36.10 -9.99 20.39
N SER A 70 -35.46 -8.88 19.99
CA SER A 70 -34.29 -8.94 19.11
C SER A 70 -33.02 -9.21 19.94
N THR A 71 -32.47 -10.42 19.81
CA THR A 71 -31.08 -10.70 20.19
C THR A 71 -30.18 -10.09 19.12
N ARG A 72 -29.62 -8.92 19.39
CA ARG A 72 -28.66 -8.26 18.50
C ARG A 72 -27.41 -9.12 18.35
N ALA A 73 -27.29 -9.83 17.24
CA ALA A 73 -26.06 -10.48 16.85
C ALA A 73 -24.94 -9.43 16.80
N SER A 74 -23.87 -9.65 17.56
CA SER A 74 -22.71 -8.79 17.54
C SER A 74 -21.93 -9.00 16.24
N PHE A 75 -22.06 -8.06 15.30
CA PHE A 75 -21.13 -7.98 14.18
C PHE A 75 -19.70 -7.95 14.73
N GLY A 76 -18.82 -8.74 14.13
CA GLY A 76 -17.46 -8.96 14.61
C GLY A 76 -16.68 -7.65 14.77
N LYS A 77 -15.84 -7.57 15.80
CA LYS A 77 -14.90 -6.47 15.98
C LYS A 77 -14.02 -6.35 14.73
N LYS A 78 -14.10 -5.21 14.04
CA LYS A 78 -13.09 -4.79 13.07
C LYS A 78 -11.74 -4.66 13.78
N SER A 79 -10.65 -4.93 13.06
CA SER A 79 -9.29 -4.78 13.58
C SER A 79 -8.93 -3.30 13.77
N GLY A 80 -8.78 -2.89 15.02
CA GLY A 80 -8.62 -1.48 15.41
C GLY A 80 -7.21 -0.89 15.25
N TYR A 81 -6.44 -1.31 14.25
CA TYR A 81 -5.05 -0.82 14.04
C TYR A 81 -4.86 0.12 12.84
N PHE A 82 -5.90 0.31 12.02
CA PHE A 82 -5.95 1.31 10.94
C PHE A 82 -7.00 2.41 11.16
N GLU A 83 -7.47 2.59 12.40
CA GLU A 83 -8.24 3.78 12.82
C GLU A 83 -7.33 5.01 12.99
N ASP A 84 -6.60 5.34 11.92
CA ASP A 84 -6.16 6.72 11.69
C ASP A 84 -7.41 7.52 11.32
N ASN A 85 -7.85 8.39 12.24
CA ASN A 85 -8.86 9.42 11.96
C ASN A 85 -8.36 10.29 10.80
N ASP A 86 -9.24 10.51 9.82
CA ASP A 86 -8.91 11.17 8.56
C ASP A 86 -8.98 12.71 8.68
N ASP A 87 -8.26 13.27 9.66
CA ASP A 87 -8.20 14.71 9.97
C ASP A 87 -7.19 15.47 9.07
N LEU A 88 -6.99 15.03 7.81
CA LEU A 88 -6.17 15.77 6.83
C LEU A 88 -6.89 16.98 6.23
N ASP A 89 -8.22 17.01 6.34
CA ASP A 89 -9.05 18.02 5.70
C ASP A 89 -9.14 19.34 6.52
N GLU A 90 -8.74 19.35 7.80
CA GLU A 90 -8.83 20.55 8.68
C GLU A 90 -7.76 21.64 8.44
N LEU A 91 -6.83 21.45 7.50
CA LEU A 91 -5.71 22.41 7.27
C LEU A 91 -5.73 23.13 5.92
N ILE A 92 -6.74 22.92 5.06
CA ILE A 92 -6.78 23.53 3.72
C ILE A 92 -7.75 24.74 3.62
N ASP A 93 -8.78 24.84 4.46
CA ASP A 93 -9.83 25.87 4.32
C ASP A 93 -9.95 26.85 5.51
N ILE A 94 -8.93 27.71 5.71
CA ILE A 94 -9.08 28.90 6.58
C ILE A 94 -9.85 29.99 5.81
N LYS A 95 -11.17 29.83 5.73
CA LYS A 95 -12.07 30.89 5.27
C LYS A 95 -11.96 32.10 6.23
N PRO A 96 -11.74 33.33 5.73
CA PRO A 96 -11.64 34.49 6.62
C PRO A 96 -12.95 34.69 7.40
N PRO A 97 -12.89 35.02 8.70
CA PRO A 97 -14.07 35.11 9.54
C PRO A 97 -15.01 36.22 9.05
N SER A 98 -16.28 35.90 8.91
CA SER A 98 -17.31 36.87 8.51
C SER A 98 -17.53 37.91 9.61
N PRO A 99 -17.85 39.18 9.25
CA PRO A 99 -18.01 40.24 10.23
C PRO A 99 -19.32 40.07 11.01
N SER A 100 -19.23 39.57 12.24
CA SER A 100 -20.37 39.47 13.15
C SER A 100 -20.86 40.86 13.59
N LYS A 101 -22.19 41.07 13.57
CA LYS A 101 -22.81 42.36 13.87
C LYS A 101 -22.55 42.75 15.33
N ARG A 102 -22.09 43.98 15.53
CA ARG A 102 -21.63 44.52 16.82
C ARG A 102 -22.80 45.02 17.66
N ALA A 103 -23.07 44.38 18.80
CA ALA A 103 -23.98 44.94 19.80
C ALA A 103 -23.36 46.19 20.46
N ARG A 104 -24.14 47.26 20.61
CA ARG A 104 -23.72 48.49 21.33
C ARG A 104 -24.00 48.32 22.82
N THR A 105 -22.97 48.39 23.66
CA THR A 105 -23.09 48.69 25.09
C THR A 105 -22.14 49.81 25.48
N SER A 106 -22.46 50.48 26.58
CA SER A 106 -22.08 51.86 26.94
C SER A 106 -20.58 52.15 27.13
N ASN A 107 -20.23 53.42 26.93
CA ASN A 107 -18.88 53.97 27.12
C ASN A 107 -18.47 53.98 28.60
N ALA A 108 -17.26 53.52 28.88
CA ALA A 108 -16.47 53.89 30.05
C ALA A 108 -15.02 54.15 29.60
N PRO A 109 -14.35 55.25 30.04
CA PRO A 109 -13.03 55.62 29.55
C PRO A 109 -11.94 54.74 30.17
N LYS A 110 -11.73 53.55 29.61
CA LYS A 110 -10.58 52.70 29.99
C LYS A 110 -9.29 53.32 29.45
N SER A 111 -8.35 53.57 30.35
CA SER A 111 -6.98 54.01 30.05
C SER A 111 -6.40 53.22 28.88
N ARG A 112 -5.95 53.92 27.83
CA ARG A 112 -5.32 53.33 26.63
C ARG A 112 -3.87 52.93 26.93
N THR A 113 -3.68 51.92 27.76
CA THR A 113 -2.41 51.20 27.80
C THR A 113 -2.10 50.68 26.39
N ARG A 114 -0.98 51.14 25.80
CA ARG A 114 -0.54 50.70 24.47
C ARG A 114 -0.44 49.18 24.47
N ARG A 115 -1.19 48.50 23.60
CA ARG A 115 -1.05 47.05 23.39
C ARG A 115 0.38 46.81 22.93
N LYS A 116 1.17 46.08 23.74
CA LYS A 116 2.57 45.79 23.46
C LYS A 116 2.62 44.75 22.33
N VAL A 117 2.70 45.24 21.09
CA VAL A 117 2.89 44.38 19.91
C VAL A 117 4.33 43.89 19.95
N THR A 118 4.50 42.60 20.21
CA THR A 118 5.80 41.92 20.12
C THR A 118 5.90 41.31 18.74
N PHE A 119 6.79 41.86 17.90
CA PHE A 119 7.13 41.25 16.61
C PHE A 119 8.02 40.04 16.88
N ILE A 120 7.48 38.83 16.69
CA ILE A 120 8.27 37.60 16.71
C ILE A 120 8.81 37.42 15.28
N PRO A 121 10.15 37.41 15.06
CA PRO A 121 10.70 37.19 13.73
C PRO A 121 10.27 35.81 13.21
N HIS A 122 9.70 35.76 12.00
CA HIS A 122 9.44 34.49 11.35
C HIS A 122 10.76 33.81 11.00
N LYS A 123 10.90 32.53 11.36
CA LYS A 123 12.07 31.73 11.01
C LYS A 123 12.15 31.61 9.49
N GLN A 124 13.28 31.99 8.91
CA GLN A 124 13.52 31.84 7.47
C GLN A 124 13.68 30.36 7.10
N LEU A 125 13.26 30.01 5.89
CA LEU A 125 13.49 28.69 5.32
C LEU A 125 14.99 28.49 5.04
N ARG A 126 15.46 27.24 5.12
CA ARG A 126 16.81 26.87 4.62
C ARG A 126 16.89 27.19 3.14
N GLY A 127 18.05 27.70 2.73
CA GLY A 127 18.40 27.85 1.32
C GLY A 127 18.34 26.51 0.57
N LEU A 128 18.21 26.60 -0.76
CA LEU A 128 18.19 25.46 -1.67
C LEU A 128 19.58 24.84 -1.85
N ASN A 129 20.65 25.55 -1.46
CA ASN A 129 22.05 25.11 -1.59
C ASN A 129 22.45 24.73 -3.03
N GLY A 130 21.76 25.27 -4.04
CA GLY A 130 22.01 24.99 -5.46
C GLY A 130 21.31 23.74 -6.00
N VAL A 131 20.44 23.10 -5.22
CA VAL A 131 19.60 21.97 -5.66
C VAL A 131 18.13 22.40 -5.62
N ASP A 132 17.43 22.24 -6.73
CA ASP A 132 15.99 22.49 -6.81
C ASP A 132 15.19 21.24 -6.40
N TYR A 133 13.92 21.42 -6.02
CA TYR A 133 13.01 20.31 -5.76
C TYR A 133 12.61 19.62 -7.07
N ALA A 134 12.52 18.29 -7.06
CA ALA A 134 12.17 17.48 -8.22
C ALA A 134 11.36 16.25 -7.80
N ASP A 135 10.41 15.82 -8.63
CA ASP A 135 9.49 14.74 -8.26
C ASP A 135 10.15 13.34 -8.25
N SER A 136 11.36 13.20 -8.81
CA SER A 136 12.07 11.91 -8.86
C SER A 136 12.86 11.55 -7.61
N HIS A 137 13.20 12.52 -6.75
CA HIS A 137 14.05 12.28 -5.57
C HIS A 137 13.77 13.30 -4.46
N VAL A 138 13.81 12.82 -3.22
CA VAL A 138 13.57 13.59 -2.01
C VAL A 138 14.71 14.58 -1.78
N HIS A 139 14.38 15.86 -1.67
CA HIS A 139 15.36 16.92 -1.54
C HIS A 139 16.13 16.82 -0.19
N PRO A 140 17.47 17.06 -0.14
CA PRO A 140 18.26 16.95 1.10
C PRO A 140 17.74 17.77 2.29
N ASN A 141 17.09 18.92 2.06
CA ASN A 141 16.44 19.70 3.13
C ASN A 141 15.33 18.92 3.85
N THR A 142 14.62 18.00 3.19
CA THR A 142 13.60 17.12 3.81
C THR A 142 14.26 16.14 4.77
N MET A 143 15.38 15.52 4.38
CA MET A 143 16.16 14.65 5.26
C MET A 143 16.73 15.42 6.47
N LEU A 144 17.21 16.64 6.26
CA LEU A 144 17.65 17.53 7.35
C LEU A 144 16.49 17.94 8.27
N PHE A 145 15.29 18.18 7.73
CA PHE A 145 14.10 18.46 8.53
C PHE A 145 13.70 17.26 9.39
N LEU A 146 13.67 16.04 8.83
CA LEU A 146 13.35 14.82 9.58
C LEU A 146 14.35 14.55 10.72
N ARG A 147 15.65 14.77 10.46
CA ARG A 147 16.70 14.67 11.48
C ARG A 147 16.50 15.70 12.61
N ASP A 148 16.21 16.95 12.26
CA ASP A 148 16.02 18.01 13.24
C ASP A 148 14.69 17.84 14.02
N LEU A 149 13.65 17.26 13.41
CA LEU A 149 12.40 16.83 14.06
C LEU A 149 12.66 15.67 15.04
N LYS A 150 13.52 14.70 14.70
CA LYS A 150 13.95 13.62 15.60
C LYS A 150 14.60 14.18 16.87
N ALA A 151 15.47 15.18 16.71
CA ALA A 151 16.14 15.86 17.82
C ALA A 151 15.21 16.78 18.65
N ASN A 152 14.20 17.39 18.01
CA ASN A 152 13.35 18.42 18.62
C ASN A 152 11.85 18.05 18.61
N ASN A 153 11.52 16.79 18.94
CA ASN A 153 10.18 16.23 18.82
C ASN A 153 9.17 16.82 19.86
N ARG A 154 8.77 18.08 19.64
CA ARG A 154 7.88 18.88 20.51
C ARG A 154 6.89 19.68 19.66
N ARG A 155 5.64 19.76 20.11
CA ARG A 155 4.56 20.46 19.37
C ARG A 155 4.84 21.94 19.10
N VAL A 156 5.49 22.62 20.05
CA VAL A 156 5.89 24.04 19.91
C VAL A 156 6.92 24.18 18.79
N TRP A 157 7.94 23.31 18.76
CA TRP A 157 8.98 23.34 17.74
C TRP A 157 8.42 23.09 16.34
N LEU A 158 7.53 22.10 16.15
CA LEU A 158 6.93 21.88 14.83
C LEU A 158 6.12 23.11 14.37
N LYS A 159 5.39 23.76 15.27
CA LYS A 159 4.64 24.99 14.96
C LYS A 159 5.54 26.16 14.55
N GLU A 160 6.72 26.29 15.16
CA GLU A 160 7.74 27.28 14.78
C GLU A 160 8.45 26.95 13.46
N ASN A 161 8.40 25.70 13.02
CA ASN A 161 9.02 25.19 11.79
C ASN A 161 7.97 24.73 10.75
N ASP A 162 6.72 25.18 10.86
CA ASP A 162 5.60 24.73 10.03
C ASP A 162 5.84 24.97 8.52
N ALA A 163 6.52 26.06 8.15
CA ALA A 163 6.89 26.32 6.76
C ALA A 163 7.91 25.30 6.20
N GLU A 164 8.86 24.82 7.02
CA GLU A 164 9.78 23.73 6.64
C GLU A 164 9.01 22.41 6.52
N TYR A 165 8.11 22.13 7.46
CA TYR A 165 7.28 20.92 7.45
C TYR A 165 6.38 20.84 6.20
N ARG A 166 5.72 21.94 5.81
CA ARG A 166 4.89 21.95 4.59
C ARG A 166 5.73 21.76 3.33
N ARG A 167 6.92 22.34 3.29
CA ARG A 167 7.87 22.17 2.17
C ARG A 167 8.34 20.72 2.05
N SER A 168 8.73 20.10 3.16
CA SER A 168 9.16 18.70 3.20
C SER A 168 8.02 17.70 2.97
N LEU A 169 6.78 18.07 3.32
CA LEU A 169 5.60 17.26 3.01
C LEU A 169 5.24 17.31 1.52
N GLY A 170 5.33 18.49 0.88
CA GLY A 170 5.10 18.63 -0.57
C GLY A 170 6.12 17.86 -1.40
N ASP A 171 7.41 17.96 -1.04
CA ASP A 171 8.51 17.14 -1.60
C ASP A 171 8.23 15.64 -1.50
N TRP A 172 7.79 15.17 -0.32
CA TRP A 172 7.40 13.78 -0.14
C TRP A 172 6.14 13.37 -0.94
N GLN A 173 5.17 14.28 -1.11
CA GLN A 173 3.98 14.03 -1.92
C GLN A 173 4.33 13.84 -3.40
N SER A 174 5.07 14.80 -3.98
CA SER A 174 5.63 14.70 -5.33
C SER A 174 6.37 13.38 -5.57
N PHE A 175 7.29 13.03 -4.66
CA PHE A 175 8.06 11.79 -4.74
C PHE A 175 7.17 10.53 -4.73
N VAL A 176 6.16 10.49 -3.86
CA VAL A 176 5.24 9.35 -3.78
C VAL A 176 4.31 9.27 -4.98
N GLU A 177 3.86 10.40 -5.53
CA GLU A 177 2.99 10.43 -6.73
C GLU A 177 3.77 9.90 -7.95
N SER A 178 4.97 10.41 -8.20
CA SER A 178 5.88 9.88 -9.24
C SER A 178 6.19 8.38 -9.06
N LEU A 179 6.48 7.93 -7.84
CA LEU A 179 6.73 6.52 -7.55
C LEU A 179 5.47 5.64 -7.71
N THR A 180 4.27 6.21 -7.52
CA THR A 180 2.99 5.49 -7.68
C THR A 180 2.72 5.15 -9.14
N GLU A 181 2.91 6.12 -10.05
CA GLU A 181 2.79 5.91 -11.50
C GLU A 181 3.69 4.77 -11.97
N ARG A 182 4.95 4.77 -11.50
CA ARG A 182 5.94 3.73 -11.82
C ARG A 182 5.60 2.37 -11.21
N LEU A 183 5.11 2.33 -9.97
CA LEU A 183 4.70 1.07 -9.33
C LEU A 183 3.57 0.40 -10.13
N ILE A 184 2.55 1.18 -10.54
CA ILE A 184 1.42 0.66 -11.32
C ILE A 184 1.88 0.20 -12.71
N ALA A 185 2.74 0.99 -13.38
CA ALA A 185 3.19 0.68 -14.74
C ALA A 185 4.23 -0.45 -14.82
N GLU A 186 5.10 -0.62 -13.83
CA GLU A 186 6.26 -1.52 -13.88
C GLU A 186 6.20 -2.74 -12.94
N VAL A 187 5.27 -2.77 -11.97
CA VAL A 187 5.31 -3.75 -10.87
C VAL A 187 3.99 -4.49 -10.65
N ASP A 188 2.89 -3.77 -10.48
CA ASP A 188 1.59 -4.35 -10.07
C ASP A 188 0.43 -3.52 -10.62
N ASP A 189 -0.13 -3.98 -11.75
CA ASP A 189 -1.25 -3.39 -12.47
C ASP A 189 -2.59 -3.52 -11.71
N THR A 190 -2.64 -4.31 -10.63
CA THR A 190 -3.84 -4.49 -9.82
C THR A 190 -4.05 -3.37 -8.80
N ILE A 191 -3.05 -2.50 -8.62
CA ILE A 191 -3.13 -1.31 -7.77
C ILE A 191 -3.82 -0.19 -8.57
N PRO A 192 -4.97 0.33 -8.11
CA PRO A 192 -5.59 1.48 -8.75
C PRO A 192 -4.80 2.76 -8.44
N GLU A 193 -4.89 3.75 -9.33
CA GLU A 193 -4.48 5.13 -9.01
C GLU A 193 -5.32 5.64 -7.82
N LEU A 194 -4.65 5.88 -6.70
CA LEU A 194 -5.26 6.36 -5.46
C LEU A 194 -4.67 7.72 -5.09
N PRO A 195 -5.45 8.63 -4.49
CA PRO A 195 -4.93 9.91 -4.06
C PRO A 195 -3.85 9.70 -3.00
N SER A 196 -2.82 10.56 -3.00
CA SER A 196 -1.66 10.45 -2.10
C SER A 196 -2.04 10.41 -0.61
N ARG A 197 -3.20 10.94 -0.20
CA ARG A 197 -3.80 10.77 1.15
C ARG A 197 -4.04 9.31 1.56
N ASP A 198 -4.45 8.47 0.63
CA ASP A 198 -4.82 7.08 0.89
C ASP A 198 -3.62 6.13 0.81
N VAL A 199 -2.45 6.65 0.40
CA VAL A 199 -1.16 5.95 0.31
C VAL A 199 -0.19 6.40 1.41
N ILE A 200 -0.07 7.71 1.65
CA ILE A 200 0.88 8.31 2.60
C ILE A 200 0.36 8.20 4.04
N PHE A 201 1.26 7.88 4.98
CA PHE A 201 0.95 7.90 6.41
C PHE A 201 1.13 9.31 7.01
N ARG A 202 0.19 9.71 7.88
CA ARG A 202 0.34 10.93 8.68
C ARG A 202 1.59 10.90 9.58
N ILE A 203 2.19 12.07 9.78
CA ILE A 203 3.35 12.28 10.66
C ILE A 203 2.99 12.21 12.16
N TYR A 204 1.73 12.40 12.53
CA TYR A 204 1.29 12.37 13.92
C TYR A 204 1.29 10.93 14.50
N ARG A 205 1.78 10.76 15.73
CA ARG A 205 1.66 9.50 16.51
C ARG A 205 0.38 9.48 17.32
N ASP A 206 -0.22 8.30 17.49
CA ASP A 206 -1.13 8.07 18.62
C ASP A 206 -0.30 7.76 19.88
N ILE A 207 -0.37 8.68 20.84
CA ILE A 207 0.38 8.61 22.09
C ILE A 207 -0.49 8.14 23.28
N ARG A 208 -1.80 7.92 23.09
CA ARG A 208 -2.75 7.63 24.20
C ARG A 208 -2.38 6.40 25.03
N PHE A 209 -1.73 5.42 24.40
CA PHE A 209 -1.33 4.14 25.01
C PHE A 209 0.17 3.87 24.88
N SER A 210 0.95 4.82 24.37
CA SER A 210 2.40 4.66 24.20
C SER A 210 3.16 5.07 25.45
N LYS A 211 4.13 4.25 25.89
CA LYS A 211 5.13 4.67 26.90
C LYS A 211 6.01 5.83 26.41
N ASP A 212 6.25 5.87 25.10
CA ASP A 212 6.89 7.00 24.42
C ASP A 212 5.85 8.08 24.06
N SER A 213 5.98 9.24 24.70
CA SER A 213 5.12 10.41 24.54
C SER A 213 5.51 11.33 23.36
N THR A 214 6.47 10.95 22.51
CA THR A 214 6.81 11.72 21.31
C THR A 214 5.58 11.93 20.40
N PRO A 215 5.20 13.18 20.09
CA PRO A 215 3.97 13.46 19.33
C PRO A 215 4.08 13.18 17.82
N TYR A 216 5.30 13.13 17.26
CA TYR A 216 5.52 12.99 15.82
C TYR A 216 6.40 11.79 15.48
N LYS A 217 6.15 11.18 14.32
CA LYS A 217 7.08 10.29 13.62
C LYS A 217 8.19 11.14 13.02
N ALA A 218 9.44 10.73 13.16
CA ALA A 218 10.59 11.42 12.57
C ALA A 218 10.95 10.88 11.17
N HIS A 219 9.93 10.39 10.45
CA HIS A 219 10.03 9.74 9.15
C HIS A 219 8.76 9.96 8.34
N TYR A 220 8.88 9.89 7.03
CA TYR A 220 7.76 9.72 6.12
C TYR A 220 7.64 8.26 5.68
N SER A 221 6.44 7.82 5.35
CA SER A 221 6.21 6.48 4.82
C SER A 221 4.95 6.43 3.97
N ALA A 222 4.92 5.50 3.02
CA ALA A 222 3.82 5.26 2.10
C ALA A 222 3.57 3.76 1.96
N ALA A 223 2.30 3.36 1.77
CA ALA A 223 1.92 1.98 1.48
C ALA A 223 0.90 1.91 0.33
N TRP A 224 1.13 0.97 -0.58
CA TRP A 224 0.27 0.72 -1.74
C TRP A 224 -0.31 -0.68 -1.66
N SER A 225 -1.61 -0.80 -1.91
CA SER A 225 -2.30 -2.06 -2.17
C SER A 225 -3.53 -1.76 -3.04
N ARG A 226 -4.29 -2.79 -3.43
CA ARG A 226 -5.57 -2.64 -4.14
C ARG A 226 -6.60 -1.74 -3.43
N THR A 227 -6.43 -1.45 -2.13
CA THR A 227 -7.27 -0.51 -1.36
C THR A 227 -6.45 0.60 -0.67
N GLY A 228 -5.21 0.84 -1.11
CA GLY A 228 -4.29 1.81 -0.52
C GLY A 228 -3.65 1.32 0.78
N ARG A 229 -3.33 2.24 1.70
CA ARG A 229 -2.67 1.95 2.98
C ARG A 229 -3.56 1.25 4.01
N LYS A 230 -4.88 1.21 3.80
CA LYS A 230 -5.88 0.55 4.67
C LYS A 230 -6.48 -0.64 3.91
N GLY A 231 -6.71 -1.77 4.56
CA GLY A 231 -7.45 -2.91 3.98
C GLY A 231 -6.90 -4.29 4.31
N PRO A 232 -7.46 -5.36 3.71
CA PRO A 232 -7.06 -6.74 3.98
C PRO A 232 -5.93 -7.26 3.07
N TYR A 233 -5.54 -6.51 2.05
CA TYR A 233 -4.52 -6.89 1.07
C TYR A 233 -3.11 -6.72 1.62
N ALA A 234 -2.16 -7.49 1.07
CA ALA A 234 -0.74 -7.25 1.25
C ALA A 234 -0.36 -5.92 0.58
N CYS A 235 0.50 -5.15 1.24
CA CYS A 235 0.94 -3.85 0.75
C CYS A 235 2.42 -3.87 0.32
N TYR A 236 2.80 -3.06 -0.65
CA TYR A 236 4.16 -2.54 -0.79
C TYR A 236 4.34 -1.37 0.19
N TYR A 237 5.54 -1.16 0.70
CA TYR A 237 5.82 -0.16 1.73
C TYR A 237 7.20 0.48 1.55
N VAL A 238 7.26 1.81 1.69
CA VAL A 238 8.50 2.57 1.79
C VAL A 238 8.52 3.40 3.06
N HIS A 239 9.73 3.59 3.58
CA HIS A 239 10.02 4.31 4.82
C HIS A 239 11.25 5.17 4.62
N CYS A 240 11.08 6.48 4.71
CA CYS A 240 12.11 7.49 4.61
C CYS A 240 12.39 8.04 6.01
N GLU A 241 13.42 7.50 6.68
CA GLU A 241 13.96 7.99 7.95
C GLU A 241 15.46 8.17 7.80
N PRO A 242 16.08 9.32 8.17
CA PRO A 242 17.52 9.51 8.08
C PRO A 242 18.32 8.42 8.82
N ALA A 243 19.22 7.74 8.11
CA ALA A 243 19.94 6.54 8.53
C ALA A 243 19.05 5.33 8.96
N GLY A 244 17.79 5.33 8.56
CA GLY A 244 16.76 4.36 8.96
C GLY A 244 15.86 3.89 7.81
N CYS A 245 16.17 4.25 6.57
CA CYS A 245 15.37 3.96 5.38
C CYS A 245 15.11 2.46 5.16
N ILE A 246 13.88 2.11 4.77
CA ILE A 246 13.41 0.73 4.53
C ILE A 246 12.49 0.67 3.29
N VAL A 247 12.65 -0.36 2.48
CA VAL A 247 11.67 -0.80 1.46
C VAL A 247 11.21 -2.21 1.83
N GLY A 248 9.93 -2.53 1.62
CA GLY A 248 9.41 -3.85 1.92
C GLY A 248 7.96 -4.04 1.50
N GLY A 249 7.35 -5.13 1.96
CA GLY A 249 5.95 -5.41 1.72
C GLY A 249 5.45 -6.68 2.42
N GLY A 250 4.15 -6.94 2.23
CA GLY A 250 3.44 -8.10 2.79
C GLY A 250 2.29 -7.71 3.73
N LEU A 251 1.97 -8.60 4.67
CA LEU A 251 0.88 -8.43 5.62
C LEU A 251 1.41 -8.17 7.04
N TRP A 252 1.23 -6.93 7.50
CA TRP A 252 1.56 -6.50 8.86
C TRP A 252 0.31 -6.51 9.75
N HIS A 253 0.36 -7.24 10.87
CA HIS A 253 -0.78 -7.53 11.77
C HIS A 253 -2.12 -7.82 11.05
N PRO A 254 -2.16 -8.79 10.11
CA PRO A 254 -3.41 -9.23 9.50
C PRO A 254 -4.44 -9.71 10.52
N ASP A 255 -5.72 -9.50 10.19
CA ASP A 255 -6.86 -9.89 11.04
C ASP A 255 -6.86 -11.40 11.36
N PRO A 256 -7.42 -11.83 12.52
CA PRO A 256 -7.46 -13.25 12.89
C PRO A 256 -7.98 -14.23 11.81
N PRO A 257 -9.01 -13.90 11.00
CA PRO A 257 -9.43 -14.75 9.87
C PRO A 257 -8.35 -14.85 8.78
N ASN A 258 -7.70 -13.74 8.42
CA ASN A 258 -6.63 -13.72 7.43
C ASN A 258 -5.41 -14.54 7.94
N VAL A 259 -5.09 -14.46 9.23
CA VAL A 259 -4.04 -15.30 9.86
C VAL A 259 -4.40 -16.79 9.81
N GLN A 260 -5.69 -17.14 9.95
CA GLN A 260 -6.15 -18.54 9.82
C GLN A 260 -6.01 -19.04 8.38
N LEU A 261 -6.40 -18.24 7.37
CA LEU A 261 -6.19 -18.58 5.96
C LEU A 261 -4.71 -18.79 5.61
N LEU A 262 -3.83 -17.91 6.10
CA LEU A 262 -2.38 -18.05 5.92
C LEU A 262 -1.84 -19.33 6.56
N ARG A 263 -2.30 -19.69 7.78
CA ARG A 263 -1.91 -20.95 8.44
C ARG A 263 -2.42 -22.18 7.69
N ALA A 264 -3.67 -22.17 7.23
CA ALA A 264 -4.22 -23.26 6.41
C ALA A 264 -3.42 -23.44 5.10
N SER A 265 -3.05 -22.34 4.44
CA SER A 265 -2.20 -22.39 3.24
C SER A 265 -0.78 -22.91 3.51
N ILE A 266 -0.18 -22.64 4.67
CA ILE A 266 1.13 -23.16 5.07
C ILE A 266 1.08 -24.67 5.36
N ASP A 267 -0.07 -25.15 5.81
CA ASP A 267 -0.37 -26.56 6.11
C ASP A 267 -0.66 -27.32 4.80
N GLU A 268 -1.80 -27.02 4.16
CA GLU A 268 -2.30 -27.65 2.92
C GLU A 268 -1.35 -27.52 1.72
N ARG A 269 -0.72 -26.34 1.57
CA ARG A 269 0.00 -25.94 0.34
C ARG A 269 1.43 -25.51 0.65
N SER A 270 2.07 -26.23 1.57
CA SER A 270 3.42 -25.94 2.07
C SER A 270 4.49 -25.81 0.98
N HIS A 271 4.36 -26.53 -0.14
CA HIS A 271 5.32 -26.49 -1.24
C HIS A 271 5.35 -25.11 -1.93
N ARG A 272 4.21 -24.42 -2.06
CA ARG A 272 4.15 -23.08 -2.69
C ARG A 272 4.92 -22.07 -1.86
N TRP A 273 4.74 -22.08 -0.53
CA TRP A 273 5.51 -21.27 0.41
C TRP A 273 7.00 -21.58 0.34
N ARG A 274 7.38 -22.86 0.33
CA ARG A 274 8.78 -23.28 0.31
C ARG A 274 9.51 -22.86 -0.98
N ARG A 275 8.92 -23.11 -2.15
CA ARG A 275 9.48 -22.67 -3.45
C ARG A 275 9.62 -21.14 -3.53
N LEU A 276 8.60 -20.40 -3.08
CA LEU A 276 8.58 -18.94 -3.04
C LEU A 276 9.70 -18.35 -2.17
N LEU A 277 9.89 -18.87 -0.95
CA LEU A 277 10.94 -18.39 -0.04
C LEU A 277 12.34 -18.83 -0.49
N ALA A 278 12.48 -20.03 -1.07
CA ALA A 278 13.75 -20.60 -1.55
C ALA A 278 14.25 -19.99 -2.87
N GLY A 279 13.43 -19.19 -3.55
CA GLY A 279 13.73 -18.61 -4.86
C GLY A 279 13.60 -19.59 -6.03
N THR A 280 12.91 -20.72 -5.83
CA THR A 280 12.71 -21.79 -6.83
C THR A 280 11.31 -21.84 -7.41
N GLY A 281 10.43 -20.90 -7.02
CA GLY A 281 9.11 -20.75 -7.63
C GLY A 281 8.49 -19.39 -7.31
N GLY A 282 7.53 -18.99 -8.15
CA GLY A 282 6.87 -17.68 -8.11
C GLY A 282 6.47 -17.28 -9.52
N ARG A 283 5.44 -16.42 -9.66
CA ARG A 283 5.10 -15.83 -10.96
C ARG A 283 6.00 -14.60 -11.17
N GLY A 284 6.84 -14.63 -12.20
CA GLY A 284 7.76 -13.54 -12.55
C GLY A 284 8.93 -14.01 -13.40
N ALA A 285 9.69 -13.07 -13.97
CA ALA A 285 10.85 -13.38 -14.82
C ALA A 285 12.09 -13.85 -14.03
N ASP A 286 12.15 -13.57 -12.72
CA ASP A 286 13.26 -13.94 -11.83
C ASP A 286 12.70 -14.47 -10.49
N PRO A 287 12.50 -15.79 -10.35
CA PRO A 287 11.94 -16.37 -9.13
C PRO A 287 12.85 -16.24 -7.91
N ASP A 288 14.14 -15.96 -8.11
CA ASP A 288 15.13 -15.87 -7.03
C ASP A 288 15.32 -14.43 -6.49
N ALA A 289 14.78 -13.43 -7.19
CA ALA A 289 14.88 -12.01 -6.83
C ALA A 289 14.40 -11.72 -5.38
N PHE A 290 13.26 -12.29 -4.97
CA PHE A 290 12.72 -12.14 -3.61
C PHE A 290 13.73 -12.60 -2.54
N ARG A 291 14.26 -13.82 -2.69
CA ARG A 291 15.23 -14.39 -1.76
C ARG A 291 16.51 -13.55 -1.72
N ARG A 292 17.08 -13.16 -2.87
CA ARG A 292 18.29 -12.31 -2.91
C ARG A 292 18.08 -10.97 -2.23
N ALA A 293 16.92 -10.34 -2.43
CA ALA A 293 16.64 -9.01 -1.90
C ALA A 293 16.35 -9.02 -0.38
N PHE A 294 15.53 -9.98 0.10
CA PHE A 294 14.95 -9.94 1.45
C PHE A 294 15.42 -11.08 2.38
N LEU A 295 15.93 -12.19 1.84
CA LEU A 295 16.45 -13.34 2.60
C LEU A 295 17.92 -13.68 2.23
N PRO A 296 18.85 -12.70 2.23
CA PRO A 296 20.21 -12.90 1.73
C PRO A 296 21.05 -13.93 2.50
N THR A 297 20.62 -14.32 3.71
CA THR A 297 21.25 -15.36 4.53
C THR A 297 20.90 -16.78 4.08
N ALA A 298 19.83 -16.97 3.29
CA ALA A 298 19.45 -18.26 2.74
C ALA A 298 20.09 -18.47 1.37
N LYS A 299 20.68 -19.64 1.13
CA LYS A 299 21.17 -20.03 -0.21
C LYS A 299 19.99 -20.35 -1.14
N HIS A 300 20.16 -20.12 -2.44
CA HIS A 300 19.18 -20.54 -3.45
C HIS A 300 18.85 -22.03 -3.34
N GLY A 301 17.58 -22.40 -3.49
CA GLY A 301 17.09 -23.77 -3.40
C GLY A 301 17.07 -24.39 -1.99
N ASN A 302 17.64 -23.74 -0.97
CA ASN A 302 17.62 -24.25 0.39
C ASN A 302 16.35 -23.82 1.14
N GLU A 303 15.28 -24.60 0.98
CA GLU A 303 13.96 -24.34 1.58
C GLU A 303 14.03 -24.14 3.10
N ALA A 304 14.75 -25.02 3.82
CA ALA A 304 14.85 -24.96 5.28
C ALA A 304 15.57 -23.69 5.77
N ALA A 305 16.65 -23.28 5.10
CA ALA A 305 17.34 -22.03 5.41
C ALA A 305 16.47 -20.80 5.10
N ALA A 306 15.70 -20.84 4.01
CA ALA A 306 14.79 -19.76 3.62
C ALA A 306 13.63 -19.59 4.62
N ILE A 307 12.98 -20.70 5.02
CA ILE A 307 11.97 -20.71 6.09
C ILE A 307 12.53 -20.09 7.37
N LYS A 308 13.69 -20.55 7.83
CA LYS A 308 14.31 -20.10 9.08
C LYS A 308 14.72 -18.62 9.02
N ALA A 309 15.21 -18.15 7.87
CA ALA A 309 15.50 -16.73 7.65
C ALA A 309 14.23 -15.86 7.71
N PHE A 310 13.16 -16.30 7.05
CA PHE A 310 11.88 -15.58 7.03
C PHE A 310 11.17 -15.58 8.40
N ALA A 311 11.21 -16.70 9.12
CA ALA A 311 10.68 -16.82 10.48
C ALA A 311 11.47 -15.94 11.47
N LYS A 312 12.80 -15.87 11.34
CA LYS A 312 13.63 -14.96 12.12
C LYS A 312 13.28 -13.49 11.85
N LEU A 313 13.03 -13.11 10.59
CA LEU A 313 12.64 -11.75 10.21
C LEU A 313 11.32 -11.32 10.85
N ASN A 314 10.34 -12.22 10.95
CA ASN A 314 9.00 -11.95 11.49
C ASN A 314 8.81 -12.40 12.97
N SER A 315 9.91 -12.69 13.68
CA SER A 315 9.88 -13.30 15.03
C SER A 315 9.36 -12.41 16.16
N SER A 316 9.26 -11.08 15.96
CA SER A 316 9.01 -10.09 17.03
C SER A 316 7.63 -10.18 17.70
N ASP A 317 6.58 -10.57 16.97
CA ASP A 317 5.23 -10.88 17.49
C ASP A 317 4.83 -12.35 17.22
N ALA A 318 5.82 -13.23 17.03
CA ALA A 318 5.55 -14.66 16.83
C ALA A 318 5.01 -15.32 18.12
N LEU A 319 4.18 -16.34 17.95
CA LEU A 319 3.69 -17.18 19.05
C LEU A 319 4.86 -17.96 19.68
N LYS A 320 5.03 -17.80 21.00
CA LYS A 320 5.99 -18.60 21.79
C LYS A 320 5.63 -20.08 21.80
N THR A 321 4.33 -20.39 21.89
CA THR A 321 3.77 -21.74 21.88
C THR A 321 3.27 -22.12 20.50
N LYS A 322 3.01 -23.41 20.26
CA LYS A 322 2.36 -23.86 19.03
C LYS A 322 0.94 -23.26 18.89
N PRO A 323 0.50 -22.86 17.69
CA PRO A 323 -0.89 -22.48 17.45
C PRO A 323 -1.84 -23.66 17.70
N LYS A 324 -3.09 -23.35 18.08
CA LYS A 324 -4.15 -24.37 18.28
C LYS A 324 -4.42 -25.09 16.96
N GLY A 325 -4.51 -26.43 17.02
CA GLY A 325 -4.77 -27.29 15.87
C GLY A 325 -3.53 -28.03 15.33
N PHE A 326 -2.32 -27.61 15.70
CA PHE A 326 -1.08 -28.14 15.12
C PHE A 326 -0.27 -28.99 16.13
N THR A 327 0.50 -29.94 15.61
CA THR A 327 1.51 -30.70 16.38
C THR A 327 2.74 -29.82 16.68
N ALA A 328 3.61 -30.26 17.59
CA ALA A 328 4.85 -29.52 17.88
C ALA A 328 5.89 -29.74 16.75
N ASP A 329 5.86 -30.94 16.19
CA ASP A 329 6.85 -31.51 15.26
C ASP A 329 6.50 -31.24 13.79
N HIS A 330 5.51 -30.38 13.55
CA HIS A 330 5.07 -30.02 12.21
C HIS A 330 6.20 -29.35 11.41
N ARG A 331 6.47 -29.85 10.19
CA ARG A 331 7.57 -29.42 9.30
C ARG A 331 7.71 -27.90 9.15
N ASN A 332 6.58 -27.18 9.13
CA ASN A 332 6.54 -25.72 8.97
C ASN A 332 6.13 -24.96 10.26
N ILE A 333 6.34 -25.53 11.45
CA ILE A 333 5.91 -24.94 12.73
C ILE A 333 6.46 -23.54 12.99
N GLU A 334 7.65 -23.21 12.46
CA GLU A 334 8.23 -21.86 12.55
C GLU A 334 7.37 -20.82 11.81
N LEU A 335 6.85 -21.14 10.62
CA LEU A 335 5.94 -20.28 9.86
C LEU A 335 4.56 -20.18 10.51
N LEU A 336 4.02 -21.30 10.99
CA LEU A 336 2.69 -21.34 11.63
C LEU A 336 2.63 -20.49 12.91
N LYS A 337 3.74 -20.36 13.65
CA LYS A 337 3.85 -19.48 14.81
C LYS A 337 3.77 -18.00 14.47
N LEU A 338 4.03 -17.59 13.22
CA LEU A 338 4.04 -16.18 12.84
C LEU A 338 2.64 -15.54 12.97
N ARG A 339 2.67 -14.22 13.12
CA ARG A 339 1.51 -13.32 13.03
C ARG A 339 1.66 -12.28 11.94
N ASN A 340 2.90 -11.87 11.67
CA ASN A 340 3.27 -10.95 10.60
C ASN A 340 3.92 -11.74 9.46
N PHE A 341 3.59 -11.36 8.22
CA PHE A 341 4.08 -11.99 7.00
C PHE A 341 4.67 -10.90 6.11
N THR A 342 5.74 -10.27 6.61
CA THR A 342 6.40 -9.14 5.96
C THR A 342 7.83 -9.46 5.53
N ALA A 343 8.25 -8.88 4.41
CA ALA A 343 9.62 -8.86 3.92
C ALA A 343 10.09 -7.40 3.86
N MET A 344 11.13 -7.06 4.63
CA MET A 344 11.57 -5.68 4.85
C MET A 344 13.10 -5.59 4.73
N LYS A 345 13.60 -4.66 3.92
CA LYS A 345 15.03 -4.45 3.66
C LYS A 345 15.44 -3.04 4.03
N ARG A 346 16.45 -2.90 4.89
CA ARG A 346 17.12 -1.61 5.14
C ARG A 346 17.90 -1.18 3.91
N ILE A 347 17.77 0.07 3.54
CA ILE A 347 18.42 0.71 2.38
C ILE A 347 19.16 1.97 2.84
N PRO A 348 20.21 2.41 2.13
CA PRO A 348 20.86 3.68 2.42
C PRO A 348 19.97 4.86 2.00
N ASP A 349 20.15 6.01 2.65
CA ASP A 349 19.42 7.26 2.39
C ASP A 349 19.49 7.71 0.91
N SER A 350 20.55 7.32 0.18
CA SER A 350 20.75 7.59 -1.24
C SER A 350 19.65 7.04 -2.16
N PHE A 351 18.91 6.01 -1.74
CA PHE A 351 17.73 5.52 -2.48
C PHE A 351 16.61 6.55 -2.56
N PHE A 352 16.60 7.55 -1.68
CA PHE A 352 15.64 8.65 -1.74
C PHE A 352 16.26 9.93 -2.29
N THR A 353 17.56 10.19 -2.10
CA THR A 353 18.19 11.46 -2.52
C THR A 353 18.84 11.45 -3.91
N ASP A 354 19.18 10.28 -4.44
CA ASP A 354 19.85 10.17 -5.74
C ASP A 354 18.81 10.10 -6.88
N VAL A 355 19.18 10.62 -8.05
CA VAL A 355 18.27 10.69 -9.22
C VAL A 355 17.84 9.31 -9.74
N ASP A 356 18.67 8.28 -9.56
CA ASP A 356 18.40 6.87 -9.87
C ASP A 356 17.81 6.10 -8.66
N GLY A 357 17.44 6.81 -7.59
CA GLY A 357 16.94 6.22 -6.35
C GLY A 357 15.63 5.45 -6.54
N GLN A 358 14.68 6.02 -7.30
CA GLN A 358 13.42 5.35 -7.62
C GLN A 358 13.62 4.04 -8.40
N ASP A 359 14.58 3.95 -9.32
CA ASP A 359 14.84 2.72 -10.09
C ASP A 359 15.19 1.57 -9.13
N LYS A 360 16.09 1.85 -8.18
CA LYS A 360 16.51 0.90 -7.15
C LYS A 360 15.37 0.51 -6.20
N ILE A 361 14.42 1.41 -5.94
CA ILE A 361 13.21 1.11 -5.16
C ILE A 361 12.25 0.22 -5.96
N ILE A 362 12.01 0.55 -7.23
CA ILE A 362 11.15 -0.21 -8.14
C ILE A 362 11.69 -1.63 -8.35
N ASP A 363 13.00 -1.83 -8.49
CA ASP A 363 13.60 -3.17 -8.58
C ASP A 363 13.37 -4.01 -7.31
N LEU A 364 13.40 -3.39 -6.12
CA LEU A 364 13.04 -4.07 -4.87
C LEU A 364 11.53 -4.36 -4.78
N MET A 365 10.68 -3.54 -5.38
CA MET A 365 9.23 -3.78 -5.46
C MET A 365 8.89 -4.88 -6.47
N LYS A 366 9.58 -4.95 -7.62
CA LYS A 366 9.52 -6.08 -8.57
C LYS A 366 9.93 -7.39 -7.90
N ALA A 367 10.97 -7.36 -7.07
CA ALA A 367 11.36 -8.52 -6.25
C ALA A 367 10.32 -8.92 -5.18
N LEU A 368 9.35 -8.05 -4.84
CA LEU A 368 8.25 -8.35 -3.91
C LEU A 368 6.96 -8.80 -4.61
N SER A 369 6.75 -8.50 -5.89
CA SER A 369 5.41 -8.61 -6.51
C SER A 369 4.87 -10.04 -6.49
N GLY A 370 5.69 -11.04 -6.81
CA GLY A 370 5.32 -12.45 -6.70
C GLY A 370 4.92 -12.87 -5.28
N TYR A 371 5.56 -12.31 -4.25
CA TYR A 371 5.26 -12.56 -2.84
C TYR A 371 3.96 -11.84 -2.41
N VAL A 372 3.77 -10.58 -2.78
CA VAL A 372 2.54 -9.81 -2.52
C VAL A 372 1.33 -10.46 -3.20
N ALA A 373 1.47 -10.88 -4.46
CA ALA A 373 0.43 -11.60 -5.20
C ALA A 373 0.10 -12.97 -4.57
N HIS A 374 1.11 -13.70 -4.05
CA HIS A 374 0.88 -14.95 -3.33
C HIS A 374 0.04 -14.74 -2.05
N LEU A 375 0.40 -13.74 -1.23
CA LEU A 375 -0.38 -13.40 -0.03
C LEU A 375 -1.81 -12.95 -0.37
N ASN A 376 -1.97 -12.13 -1.42
CA ASN A 376 -3.28 -11.65 -1.85
C ASN A 376 -4.20 -12.80 -2.27
N ARG A 377 -3.70 -13.79 -3.03
CA ARG A 377 -4.47 -14.99 -3.39
C ARG A 377 -4.99 -15.78 -2.19
N ILE A 378 -4.20 -15.90 -1.13
CA ILE A 378 -4.61 -16.64 0.08
C ILE A 378 -5.68 -15.87 0.86
N VAL A 379 -5.52 -14.54 0.97
CA VAL A 379 -6.36 -13.72 1.85
C VAL A 379 -7.62 -13.21 1.14
N ARG A 380 -7.55 -12.93 -0.15
CA ARG A 380 -8.65 -12.49 -1.03
C ARG A 380 -8.43 -13.08 -2.43
N PRO A 381 -8.75 -14.38 -2.63
CA PRO A 381 -8.66 -14.98 -3.96
C PRO A 381 -9.57 -14.25 -4.95
N ASP A 382 -9.03 -13.94 -6.13
CA ASP A 382 -9.81 -13.36 -7.21
C ASP A 382 -10.70 -14.47 -7.82
N PRO A 383 -12.00 -14.21 -8.12
CA PRO A 383 -12.95 -15.26 -8.52
C PRO A 383 -12.65 -15.90 -9.88
N ASN A 384 -11.73 -15.31 -10.66
CA ASN A 384 -11.25 -15.83 -11.95
C ASN A 384 -9.83 -16.41 -11.88
N ASP A 385 -9.13 -16.28 -10.74
CA ASP A 385 -7.94 -17.07 -10.46
C ASP A 385 -8.42 -18.50 -10.13
N ALA A 386 -8.73 -19.26 -11.18
CA ALA A 386 -8.77 -20.71 -11.06
C ALA A 386 -7.43 -21.12 -10.42
N ASP A 387 -7.49 -21.81 -9.29
CA ASP A 387 -6.30 -22.40 -8.69
C ASP A 387 -5.65 -23.23 -9.80
N ASP A 388 -4.42 -22.88 -10.20
CA ASP A 388 -3.64 -23.71 -11.09
C ASP A 388 -3.56 -25.07 -10.39
N THR A 389 -4.36 -26.03 -10.85
CA THR A 389 -4.39 -27.36 -10.29
C THR A 389 -3.08 -27.99 -10.70
N ASP A 390 -2.09 -27.89 -9.81
CA ASP A 390 -0.81 -28.59 -9.88
C ASP A 390 -1.10 -30.09 -9.84
N SER A 391 -1.52 -30.63 -10.98
CA SER A 391 -1.64 -32.06 -11.28
C SER A 391 -0.25 -32.61 -11.61
N GLU A 392 0.72 -32.32 -10.75
CA GLU A 392 1.99 -33.03 -10.69
C GLU A 392 2.00 -33.87 -9.42
N GLY A 393 2.44 -35.12 -9.56
CA GLY A 393 2.07 -36.20 -8.67
C GLY A 393 2.47 -35.99 -7.21
N ASP A 394 1.55 -36.35 -6.33
CA ASP A 394 1.87 -36.80 -4.98
C ASP A 394 2.57 -38.17 -5.11
N GLU A 395 3.84 -38.17 -5.53
CA GLU A 395 4.73 -39.29 -5.26
C GLU A 395 4.98 -39.29 -3.75
N GLY A 396 4.16 -40.08 -3.05
CA GLY A 396 4.33 -40.29 -1.62
C GLY A 396 5.72 -40.86 -1.35
N ASP A 397 6.44 -40.25 -0.41
CA ASP A 397 7.59 -40.88 0.25
C ASP A 397 7.05 -42.14 0.97
N GLU A 398 7.04 -43.28 0.28
CA GLU A 398 6.88 -44.59 0.91
C GLU A 398 8.11 -44.83 1.80
N ASP A 399 7.89 -44.60 3.09
CA ASP A 399 8.84 -44.91 4.16
C ASP A 399 9.12 -46.42 4.13
N ASN A 400 10.26 -46.80 3.53
CA ASN A 400 10.74 -48.17 3.50
C ASN A 400 11.09 -48.58 4.95
N GLY A 401 10.09 -49.14 5.63
CA GLY A 401 10.26 -49.82 6.90
C GLY A 401 11.20 -51.01 6.70
N ASP A 402 12.43 -50.84 7.18
CA ASP A 402 13.45 -51.87 7.30
C ASP A 402 12.93 -52.96 8.27
N GLU A 403 12.36 -54.03 7.71
CA GLU A 403 11.93 -55.21 8.48
C GLU A 403 13.17 -55.96 8.98
N GLY A 404 13.69 -55.52 10.13
CA GLY A 404 14.74 -56.24 10.85
C GLY A 404 14.24 -57.62 11.25
N GLU A 405 14.91 -58.66 10.75
CA GLU A 405 14.65 -60.06 11.07
C GLU A 405 14.77 -60.28 12.60
N ASN A 406 13.71 -60.81 13.20
CA ASN A 406 13.78 -61.41 14.54
C ASN A 406 14.22 -62.87 14.38
N ASP A 407 15.46 -63.16 14.72
CA ASP A 407 15.86 -64.54 15.03
C ASP A 407 15.24 -64.94 16.38
N GLU A 408 14.24 -65.82 16.35
CA GLU A 408 13.69 -66.48 17.53
C GLU A 408 14.50 -67.75 17.84
N ASP A 409 15.48 -67.62 18.74
CA ASP A 409 16.11 -68.77 19.41
C ASP A 409 15.09 -69.42 20.39
N GLU A 410 14.41 -70.49 19.96
CA GLU A 410 13.67 -71.38 20.87
C GLU A 410 14.53 -72.62 21.23
N ASP A 411 15.03 -72.62 22.46
CA ASP A 411 15.62 -73.78 23.14
C ASP A 411 14.56 -74.75 23.71
N GLU A 412 14.98 -76.00 23.91
CA GLU A 412 14.46 -77.05 24.81
C GLU A 412 13.36 -78.08 24.36
N ASP A 413 13.75 -79.35 24.61
CA ASP A 413 12.99 -80.55 25.00
C ASP A 413 12.01 -81.28 24.05
N SER A 414 12.49 -82.40 23.48
CA SER A 414 12.07 -83.79 23.85
C SER A 414 12.95 -84.89 23.24
#